data_AF-A0A182QHG2-F1
#
_entry.id   AF-A0A182QHG2-F1
#
_cell.length_a   1.000
_cell.length_b   1.000
_cell.length_c   1.000
_cell.angle_alpha   90.00
_cell.angle_beta   90.00
_cell.angle_gamma   90.00
#
_symmetry.space_group_name_H-M   'P 1'
#
loop_
_entity.id
_entity.type
_entity.pdbx_description
1 polymer ?
#
loop_
_entity_poly.entity_id
_entity_poly.type
_entity_poly.pdbx_seq_one_letter_code
_entity_poly.pdbx_strand_id
1 'polypeptide(L)'
;MGTAGEQNKPLDKCVTIECIRLRLADLCVFLYHFAFAAARLQDGASSDLFPTQCLAPVYLGVRIMTEDLKLIVIELNKLLETDYNLITFDSLSPESLLQVLVDVFHAFGAIEKIDVRENDPEETNVLVMEALRKVQYRPAGDIEDPGAFRRGMVRGEKKLVHPILRWMFENRERVKKAAYLAKFLIPLDLPPEAMSMPELGSLWAQYLETMNDFKDAHRAYEQSVHEGTQTRELRNDISAIETEIENVKKRIERTQARLDKVPQQELLLEAANSLRIEKERQKELLQQIDEQKQGLNRATMVHERLQKDLHNAKMAVQDATPQNLMESIVEETQVLEFMVQQKLPQELLQRRSEVQILQEVIDEPNISRGDLQELQQKIDELNREIQRLVEVRMAEYSTQNDTLGPFRQQAGMVARNKEAAAEQLDQMTKELREVERQLQEKQRQLQETVGEVILRGEDLKQFVNTLRAKSNVYKQQRAELAAVKAEVSDLTQTLENLKSQDPSLSTTLSQMTDDEAVSIGLGAASGGGGGGEEDSRSESPITARGMTELARLVDGLQRAVGAARERVTPLSQQLRPLRERVIELKDEMDSKKQCRCKTGRTQTVFFHAHNT
;
A
#
# COMPACT_ATOMS: atom_id res chain seq x y z
N MET A 1 -18.44 -30.85 47.27
CA MET A 1 -17.35 -30.71 48.25
C MET A 1 -16.12 -30.31 47.44
N GLY A 2 -15.63 -29.08 47.43
CA GLY A 2 -15.55 -28.08 48.50
C GLY A 2 -14.07 -27.71 48.61
N THR A 3 -13.73 -26.48 48.16
CA THR A 3 -12.62 -25.60 48.61
C THR A 3 -11.17 -26.10 48.50
N ALA A 4 -10.12 -25.30 48.27
CA ALA A 4 -9.88 -23.91 47.85
C ALA A 4 -8.33 -23.69 47.79
N GLY A 5 -7.89 -22.66 47.06
CA GLY A 5 -6.50 -22.15 46.98
C GLY A 5 -6.11 -21.83 45.52
N GLU A 6 -6.44 -20.65 44.98
CA GLU A 6 -5.61 -19.40 44.95
C GLU A 6 -4.27 -19.55 44.22
N GLN A 7 -3.76 -18.63 43.38
CA GLN A 7 -4.22 -17.44 42.66
C GLN A 7 -3.00 -17.02 41.80
N ASN A 8 -3.17 -16.83 40.48
CA ASN A 8 -2.51 -15.79 39.66
C ASN A 8 -2.82 -16.00 38.17
N LYS A 9 -3.72 -15.17 37.64
CA LYS A 9 -4.06 -15.04 36.21
C LYS A 9 -3.54 -13.68 35.69
N PRO A 10 -3.15 -13.59 34.41
CA PRO A 10 -2.62 -12.37 33.80
C PRO A 10 -3.73 -11.36 33.46
N LEU A 11 -3.35 -10.09 33.56
CA LEU A 11 -4.17 -8.89 33.50
C LEU A 11 -4.82 -8.58 32.13
N ASP A 12 -5.96 -7.91 32.29
CA ASP A 12 -6.98 -7.42 31.39
C ASP A 12 -6.60 -6.75 30.06
N LYS A 13 -7.34 -7.16 29.02
CA LYS A 13 -7.60 -6.41 27.77
C LYS A 13 -8.88 -5.56 27.84
N CYS A 14 -9.41 -5.30 29.04
CA CYS A 14 -10.66 -4.55 29.23
C CYS A 14 -10.52 -3.03 29.40
N VAL A 15 -9.29 -2.47 29.51
CA VAL A 15 -9.10 -1.02 29.76
C VAL A 15 -9.07 -0.16 28.48
N THR A 16 -8.83 -0.73 27.29
CA THR A 16 -8.67 0.08 26.07
C THR A 16 -10.00 0.45 25.38
N ILE A 17 -11.10 -0.25 25.68
CA ILE A 17 -12.42 0.04 25.09
C ILE A 17 -13.18 1.11 25.91
N GLU A 18 -12.93 1.23 27.21
CA GLU A 18 -13.46 2.33 28.03
C GLU A 18 -12.74 3.67 27.79
N CYS A 19 -11.45 3.67 27.44
CA CYS A 19 -10.74 4.89 27.03
C CYS A 19 -11.23 5.48 25.69
N ILE A 20 -11.82 4.67 24.81
CA ILE A 20 -12.44 5.16 23.55
C ILE A 20 -13.84 5.72 23.81
N ARG A 21 -14.59 5.16 24.77
CA ARG A 21 -15.88 5.72 25.21
C ARG A 21 -15.76 7.07 25.93
N LEU A 22 -14.68 7.29 26.68
CA LEU A 22 -14.40 8.59 27.32
C LEU A 22 -13.97 9.67 26.31
N ARG A 23 -13.23 9.32 25.22
CA ARG A 23 -12.90 10.30 24.16
C ARG A 23 -14.05 10.64 23.21
N LEU A 24 -15.05 9.77 23.07
CA LEU A 24 -16.27 10.06 22.29
C LEU A 24 -17.26 10.93 23.07
N ALA A 25 -17.29 10.84 24.40
CA ALA A 25 -18.10 11.73 25.25
C ALA A 25 -17.57 13.17 25.24
N ASP A 26 -16.24 13.36 25.26
CA ASP A 26 -15.61 14.69 25.16
C ASP A 26 -15.78 15.33 23.77
N LEU A 27 -15.85 14.54 22.70
CA LEU A 27 -16.14 15.02 21.34
C LEU A 27 -17.61 15.45 21.16
N CYS A 28 -18.55 14.79 21.84
CA CYS A 28 -19.96 15.20 21.85
C CYS A 28 -20.18 16.52 22.61
N VAL A 29 -19.46 16.77 23.71
CA VAL A 29 -19.56 18.04 24.47
C VAL A 29 -18.89 19.20 23.72
N PHE A 30 -17.80 18.95 22.99
CA PHE A 30 -17.14 19.97 22.18
C PHE A 30 -17.97 20.40 20.96
N LEU A 31 -18.67 19.46 20.31
CA LEU A 31 -19.57 19.77 19.19
C LEU A 31 -20.85 20.48 19.67
N TYR A 32 -21.35 20.19 20.87
CA TYR A 32 -22.50 20.87 21.48
C TYR A 32 -22.17 22.33 21.88
N HIS A 33 -20.95 22.59 22.36
CA HIS A 33 -20.48 23.96 22.66
C HIS A 33 -20.13 24.78 21.41
N PHE A 34 -19.67 24.15 20.32
CA PHE A 34 -19.43 24.83 19.05
C PHE A 34 -20.74 25.24 18.35
N ALA A 35 -21.77 24.39 18.45
CA ALA A 35 -23.12 24.69 17.96
C ALA A 35 -23.85 25.78 18.78
N PHE A 36 -23.54 25.92 20.08
CA PHE A 36 -24.12 26.96 20.94
C PHE A 36 -23.37 28.31 20.88
N ALA A 37 -22.09 28.33 20.50
CA ALA A 37 -21.29 29.55 20.35
C ALA A 37 -21.52 30.26 18.99
N ALA A 38 -21.89 29.53 17.94
CA ALA A 38 -22.23 30.13 16.64
C ALA A 38 -23.60 30.84 16.63
N ALA A 39 -24.49 30.49 17.58
CA ALA A 39 -25.85 31.04 17.70
C ALA A 39 -25.98 32.29 18.60
N ARG A 40 -24.88 32.99 18.93
CA ARG A 40 -24.93 34.17 19.85
C ARG A 40 -24.16 35.41 19.41
N LEU A 41 -23.78 35.52 18.13
CA LEU A 41 -23.11 36.70 17.58
C LEU A 41 -23.87 37.33 16.40
N GLN A 42 -25.19 37.47 16.58
CA GLN A 42 -25.98 38.57 16.04
C GLN A 42 -26.84 39.08 17.19
N ASP A 43 -26.37 40.13 17.88
CA ASP A 43 -27.17 41.23 18.43
C ASP A 43 -26.29 42.16 19.28
N GLY A 44 -26.39 43.48 19.02
CA GLY A 44 -26.01 44.51 19.99
C GLY A 44 -24.97 45.53 19.52
N ALA A 45 -25.45 46.65 19.00
CA ALA A 45 -24.73 47.84 18.56
C ALA A 45 -23.97 48.61 19.66
N SER A 46 -22.93 49.38 19.28
CA SER A 46 -22.85 50.88 19.38
C SER A 46 -21.41 51.42 19.21
N SER A 47 -21.21 52.39 18.29
CA SER A 47 -20.26 53.54 18.27
C SER A 47 -18.75 53.32 18.53
N ASP A 48 -17.74 53.84 17.81
CA ASP A 48 -17.60 54.85 16.76
C ASP A 48 -16.14 54.79 16.19
N LEU A 49 -15.95 55.36 14.98
CA LEU A 49 -14.71 55.83 14.30
C LEU A 49 -13.93 54.91 13.31
N PHE A 50 -14.20 55.16 12.02
CA PHE A 50 -13.54 54.82 10.73
C PHE A 50 -12.06 55.28 10.60
N PRO A 51 -11.33 55.03 9.46
CA PRO A 51 -11.51 54.05 8.36
C PRO A 51 -10.22 53.33 7.88
N THR A 52 -10.33 52.10 7.33
CA THR A 52 -9.66 51.73 6.05
C THR A 52 -10.38 50.57 5.40
N GLN A 53 -10.59 50.69 4.08
CA GLN A 53 -11.52 49.95 3.24
C GLN A 53 -11.00 48.56 2.82
N CYS A 54 -11.85 47.53 2.91
CA CYS A 54 -11.78 46.32 2.10
C CYS A 54 -13.20 45.89 1.67
N LEU A 55 -13.51 46.11 0.40
CA LEU A 55 -14.73 45.70 -0.30
C LEU A 55 -14.73 44.18 -0.53
N ALA A 56 -15.46 43.41 0.30
CA ALA A 56 -15.54 41.95 0.13
C ALA A 56 -16.90 41.24 0.35
N PRO A 57 -17.99 41.80 0.94
CA PRO A 57 -19.20 41.00 1.13
C PRO A 57 -20.15 40.98 -0.09
N VAL A 58 -20.04 41.92 -1.02
CA VAL A 58 -21.03 42.07 -2.12
C VAL A 58 -20.77 41.08 -3.27
N TYR A 59 -19.54 40.64 -3.47
CA TYR A 59 -19.15 39.86 -4.66
C TYR A 59 -19.56 38.38 -4.61
N LEU A 60 -19.76 37.79 -3.42
CA LEU A 60 -20.10 36.36 -3.31
C LEU A 60 -21.59 36.09 -3.60
N GLY A 61 -22.49 36.96 -3.15
CA GLY A 61 -23.94 36.84 -3.41
C GLY A 61 -24.33 37.11 -4.87
N VAL A 62 -23.60 37.99 -5.56
CA VAL A 62 -23.85 38.34 -6.97
C VAL A 62 -23.40 37.23 -7.94
N ARG A 63 -22.36 36.46 -7.57
CA ARG A 63 -21.81 35.38 -8.41
C ARG A 63 -22.76 34.17 -8.51
N ILE A 64 -23.45 33.83 -7.41
CA ILE A 64 -24.42 32.72 -7.37
C ILE A 64 -25.62 33.04 -8.28
N MET A 65 -26.15 34.27 -8.17
CA MET A 65 -27.28 34.76 -9.00
C MET A 65 -27.00 34.74 -10.51
N THR A 66 -25.74 34.92 -10.94
CA THR A 66 -25.40 34.93 -12.37
C THR A 66 -25.24 33.54 -12.97
N GLU A 67 -24.81 32.56 -12.19
CA GLU A 67 -24.80 31.15 -12.62
C GLU A 67 -26.19 30.53 -12.59
N ASP A 68 -27.02 30.89 -11.59
CA ASP A 68 -28.45 30.57 -11.53
C ASP A 68 -29.16 31.00 -12.82
N LEU A 69 -28.99 32.28 -13.19
CA LEU A 69 -29.68 32.86 -14.34
C LEU A 69 -29.20 32.25 -15.66
N LYS A 70 -27.90 31.94 -15.79
CA LYS A 70 -27.34 31.26 -16.97
C LYS A 70 -27.96 29.87 -17.16
N LEU A 71 -28.03 29.09 -16.09
CA LEU A 71 -28.61 27.76 -16.13
C LEU A 71 -30.09 27.83 -16.51
N ILE A 72 -30.85 28.74 -15.89
CA ILE A 72 -32.27 28.96 -16.21
C ILE A 72 -32.44 29.28 -17.70
N VAL A 73 -31.70 30.25 -18.25
CA VAL A 73 -31.85 30.68 -19.66
C VAL A 73 -31.49 29.57 -20.66
N ILE A 74 -30.38 28.87 -20.45
CA ILE A 74 -29.98 27.74 -21.32
C ILE A 74 -31.06 26.65 -21.33
N GLU A 75 -31.57 26.34 -20.14
CA GLU A 75 -32.52 25.26 -19.96
C GLU A 75 -33.93 25.62 -20.40
N LEU A 76 -34.30 26.91 -20.34
CA LEU A 76 -35.56 27.43 -20.83
C LEU A 76 -35.59 27.49 -22.36
N ASN A 77 -34.50 27.92 -22.99
CA ASN A 77 -34.36 27.94 -24.45
C ASN A 77 -34.47 26.52 -25.04
N LYS A 78 -33.93 25.51 -24.35
CA LYS A 78 -34.06 24.10 -24.75
C LYS A 78 -35.47 23.54 -24.59
N LEU A 79 -36.22 23.97 -23.58
CA LEU A 79 -37.55 23.40 -23.28
C LEU A 79 -38.69 24.08 -24.04
N LEU A 80 -38.59 25.39 -24.26
CA LEU A 80 -39.61 26.20 -24.92
C LEU A 80 -39.25 26.59 -26.36
N GLU A 81 -38.09 26.14 -26.87
CA GLU A 81 -37.55 26.51 -28.20
C GLU A 81 -37.55 28.03 -28.41
N THR A 82 -37.12 28.77 -27.39
CA THR A 82 -37.07 30.24 -27.38
C THR A 82 -35.63 30.75 -27.41
N ASP A 83 -35.42 31.98 -27.89
CA ASP A 83 -34.10 32.62 -28.02
C ASP A 83 -33.87 33.68 -26.94
N TYR A 84 -34.09 33.36 -25.67
CA TYR A 84 -33.80 34.33 -24.60
C TYR A 84 -32.29 34.49 -24.39
N ASN A 85 -31.84 35.74 -24.35
CA ASN A 85 -30.54 36.15 -23.84
C ASN A 85 -30.64 36.48 -22.34
N LEU A 86 -29.52 36.44 -21.61
CA LEU A 86 -29.48 36.78 -20.17
C LEU A 86 -30.11 38.16 -19.89
N ILE A 87 -29.86 39.13 -20.77
CA ILE A 87 -30.37 40.50 -20.63
C ILE A 87 -31.88 40.54 -20.92
N THR A 88 -32.35 39.86 -21.97
CA THR A 88 -33.77 39.86 -22.32
C THR A 88 -34.59 39.13 -21.27
N PHE A 89 -34.07 38.04 -20.69
CA PHE A 89 -34.70 37.29 -19.62
C PHE A 89 -34.74 38.08 -18.30
N ASP A 90 -33.64 38.73 -17.91
CA ASP A 90 -33.64 39.59 -16.71
C ASP A 90 -34.48 40.87 -16.90
N SER A 91 -34.70 41.34 -18.13
CA SER A 91 -35.56 42.49 -18.40
C SER A 91 -37.07 42.17 -18.42
N LEU A 92 -37.48 40.91 -18.27
CA LEU A 92 -38.88 40.51 -18.33
C LEU A 92 -39.71 41.18 -17.23
N SER A 93 -40.92 41.61 -17.62
CA SER A 93 -41.91 42.14 -16.68
C SER A 93 -42.40 41.04 -15.73
N PRO A 94 -42.84 41.36 -14.51
CA PRO A 94 -43.31 40.36 -13.56
C PRO A 94 -44.46 39.49 -14.07
N GLU A 95 -45.37 40.06 -14.88
CA GLU A 95 -46.47 39.33 -15.56
C GLU A 95 -45.92 38.36 -16.61
N SER A 96 -44.97 38.81 -17.43
CA SER A 96 -44.32 37.98 -18.45
C SER A 96 -43.50 36.86 -17.83
N LEU A 97 -42.84 37.12 -16.69
CA LEU A 97 -42.08 36.11 -15.95
C LEU A 97 -43.00 35.05 -15.33
N LEU A 98 -44.18 35.45 -14.87
CA LEU A 98 -45.20 34.51 -14.39
C LEU A 98 -45.77 33.67 -15.54
N GLN A 99 -45.99 34.26 -16.72
CA GLN A 99 -46.38 33.51 -17.92
C GLN A 99 -45.32 32.47 -18.28
N VAL A 100 -44.04 32.84 -18.29
CA VAL A 100 -42.94 31.92 -18.54
C VAL A 100 -42.93 30.78 -17.52
N LEU A 101 -43.22 31.06 -16.24
CA LEU A 101 -43.34 30.03 -15.21
C LEU A 101 -44.54 29.09 -15.48
N VAL A 102 -45.69 29.62 -15.90
CA VAL A 102 -46.88 28.83 -16.28
C VAL A 102 -46.61 27.98 -17.52
N ASP A 103 -45.93 28.53 -18.53
CA ASP A 103 -45.53 27.80 -19.74
C ASP A 103 -44.56 26.65 -19.40
N VAL A 104 -43.65 26.88 -18.44
CA VAL A 104 -42.78 25.83 -17.90
C VAL A 104 -43.60 24.77 -17.15
N PHE A 105 -44.56 25.15 -16.31
CA PHE A 105 -45.46 24.20 -15.66
C PHE A 105 -46.31 23.41 -16.65
N HIS A 106 -46.73 24.04 -17.75
CA HIS A 106 -47.46 23.39 -18.83
C HIS A 106 -46.57 22.39 -19.58
N ALA A 107 -45.32 22.76 -19.91
CA ALA A 107 -44.35 21.87 -20.55
C ALA A 107 -44.02 20.63 -19.69
N PHE A 108 -44.10 20.76 -18.36
CA PHE A 108 -43.97 19.64 -17.43
C PHE A 108 -45.30 18.91 -17.15
N GLY A 109 -46.43 19.40 -17.66
CA GLY A 109 -47.76 18.80 -17.53
C GLY A 109 -48.42 18.97 -16.15
N ALA A 110 -47.97 19.96 -15.36
CA ALA A 110 -48.50 20.28 -14.04
C ALA A 110 -49.75 21.17 -14.07
N ILE A 111 -49.94 21.96 -15.14
CA ILE A 111 -51.11 22.81 -15.41
C ILE A 111 -51.51 22.69 -16.89
N GLU A 112 -52.79 22.90 -17.20
CA GLU A 112 -53.25 23.19 -18.56
C GLU A 112 -52.74 24.56 -19.03
N LYS A 113 -52.75 24.81 -20.35
CA LYS A 113 -52.23 26.07 -20.89
C LYS A 113 -53.15 27.22 -20.48
N ILE A 114 -52.61 28.19 -19.75
CA ILE A 114 -53.35 29.34 -19.23
C ILE A 114 -52.58 30.62 -19.55
N ASP A 115 -53.30 31.61 -20.08
CA ASP A 115 -52.76 32.93 -20.32
C ASP A 115 -53.03 33.81 -19.09
N VAL A 116 -51.95 34.20 -18.40
CA VAL A 116 -51.94 34.97 -17.15
C VAL A 116 -52.59 36.36 -17.30
N ARG A 117 -52.71 36.86 -18.53
CA ARG A 117 -53.26 38.20 -18.81
C ARG A 117 -54.80 38.23 -18.88
N GLU A 118 -55.44 37.08 -19.08
CA GLU A 118 -56.89 36.99 -19.24
C GLU A 118 -57.61 36.56 -17.95
N ASN A 119 -56.90 35.94 -17.00
CA ASN A 119 -57.46 35.44 -15.75
C ASN A 119 -57.22 36.38 -14.56
N ASP A 120 -58.05 36.26 -13.53
CA ASP A 120 -57.85 37.00 -12.29
C ASP A 120 -56.50 36.63 -11.64
N PRO A 121 -55.73 37.61 -11.14
CA PRO A 121 -54.40 37.37 -10.59
C PRO A 121 -54.44 36.51 -9.31
N GLU A 122 -55.58 36.50 -8.61
CA GLU A 122 -55.82 35.63 -7.45
C GLU A 122 -56.13 34.18 -7.86
N GLU A 123 -56.93 33.97 -8.91
CA GLU A 123 -57.24 32.63 -9.44
C GLU A 123 -56.01 31.97 -10.07
N THR A 124 -55.23 32.76 -10.82
CA THR A 124 -53.95 32.32 -11.39
C THR A 124 -52.98 31.87 -10.30
N ASN A 125 -52.93 32.58 -9.17
CA ASN A 125 -52.09 32.20 -8.03
C ASN A 125 -52.54 30.88 -7.39
N VAL A 126 -53.85 30.66 -7.22
CA VAL A 126 -54.37 29.37 -6.72
C VAL A 126 -53.92 28.21 -7.60
N LEU A 127 -53.99 28.38 -8.93
CA LEU A 127 -53.57 27.37 -9.90
C LEU A 127 -52.05 27.14 -9.89
N VAL A 128 -51.25 28.20 -9.81
CA VAL A 128 -49.79 28.11 -9.68
C VAL A 128 -49.39 27.44 -8.37
N MET A 129 -50.09 27.70 -7.27
CA MET A 129 -49.85 27.04 -5.98
C MET A 129 -50.25 25.57 -5.99
N GLU A 130 -51.33 25.22 -6.68
CA GLU A 130 -51.73 23.82 -6.89
C GLU A 130 -50.68 23.09 -7.75
N ALA A 131 -50.14 23.74 -8.78
CA ALA A 131 -49.07 23.21 -9.60
C ALA A 131 -47.77 22.99 -8.82
N LEU A 132 -47.38 23.95 -7.98
CA LEU A 132 -46.23 23.81 -7.08
C LEU A 132 -46.42 22.64 -6.11
N ARG A 133 -47.66 22.39 -5.65
CA ARG A 133 -48.01 21.22 -4.83
C ARG A 133 -47.89 19.91 -5.63
N LYS A 134 -48.37 19.87 -6.88
CA LYS A 134 -48.22 18.72 -7.80
C LYS A 134 -46.75 18.40 -8.08
N VAL A 135 -45.93 19.45 -8.23
CA VAL A 135 -44.49 19.38 -8.49
C VAL A 135 -43.67 19.11 -7.22
N GLN A 136 -44.30 19.11 -6.03
CA GLN A 136 -43.70 18.89 -4.71
C GLN A 136 -42.54 19.85 -4.39
N TYR A 137 -42.65 21.11 -4.86
CA TYR A 137 -41.68 22.13 -4.52
C TYR A 137 -41.84 22.53 -3.04
N ARG A 138 -40.73 22.54 -2.29
CA ARG A 138 -40.68 23.12 -0.94
C ARG A 138 -39.88 24.42 -1.02
N PRO A 139 -40.48 25.57 -0.66
CA PRO A 139 -39.74 26.82 -0.56
C PRO A 139 -38.54 26.66 0.40
N ALA A 140 -37.40 27.29 0.06
CA ALA A 140 -36.25 27.34 0.94
C ALA A 140 -36.63 28.00 2.29
N GLY A 141 -35.99 27.57 3.37
CA GLY A 141 -36.37 27.87 4.77
C GLY A 141 -36.37 29.34 5.21
N ASP A 142 -36.15 30.29 4.30
CA ASP A 142 -36.12 31.74 4.56
C ASP A 142 -37.51 32.41 4.49
N ILE A 143 -38.58 31.66 4.18
CA ILE A 143 -39.95 32.20 4.06
C ILE A 143 -40.82 31.68 5.20
N GLU A 144 -40.76 32.36 6.35
CA GLU A 144 -41.50 32.01 7.57
C GLU A 144 -43.01 32.30 7.48
N ASP A 145 -43.49 33.11 6.51
CA ASP A 145 -44.91 33.43 6.31
C ASP A 145 -45.47 32.88 4.97
N PRO A 146 -46.32 31.83 4.99
CA PRO A 146 -47.04 31.34 3.81
C PRO A 146 -47.91 32.41 3.12
N GLY A 147 -48.35 33.45 3.86
CA GLY A 147 -49.07 34.59 3.30
C GLY A 147 -48.18 35.52 2.48
N ALA A 148 -46.92 35.72 2.90
CA ALA A 148 -45.94 36.50 2.15
C ALA A 148 -45.54 35.82 0.85
N PHE A 149 -45.40 34.49 0.86
CA PHE A 149 -45.17 33.70 -0.36
C PHE A 149 -46.31 33.87 -1.37
N ARG A 150 -47.58 33.74 -0.92
CA ARG A 150 -48.74 33.95 -1.78
C ARG A 150 -48.76 35.36 -2.37
N ARG A 151 -48.51 36.40 -1.57
CA ARG A 151 -48.45 37.80 -2.04
C ARG A 151 -47.30 38.04 -3.03
N GLY A 152 -46.14 37.44 -2.80
CA GLY A 152 -44.97 37.54 -3.68
C GLY A 152 -45.16 36.81 -5.03
N MET A 153 -45.94 35.72 -5.04
CA MET A 153 -46.32 35.02 -6.26
C MET A 153 -47.34 35.80 -7.10
N VAL A 154 -48.33 36.48 -6.48
CA VAL A 154 -49.24 37.40 -7.23
C VAL A 154 -48.44 38.51 -7.92
N ARG A 155 -47.39 39.00 -7.26
CA ARG A 155 -46.55 40.12 -7.75
C ARG A 155 -45.47 39.70 -8.74
N GLY A 156 -45.27 38.40 -8.99
CA GLY A 156 -44.22 37.89 -9.88
C GLY A 156 -42.80 38.26 -9.43
N GLU A 157 -42.52 38.19 -8.12
CA GLU A 157 -41.22 38.60 -7.59
C GLU A 157 -40.08 37.71 -8.12
N LYS A 158 -39.10 38.32 -8.80
CA LYS A 158 -37.93 37.63 -9.39
C LYS A 158 -37.16 36.78 -8.37
N LYS A 159 -37.09 37.23 -7.12
CA LYS A 159 -36.42 36.53 -6.01
C LYS A 159 -37.09 35.21 -5.63
N LEU A 160 -38.36 35.02 -5.97
CA LEU A 160 -39.12 33.78 -5.72
C LEU A 160 -39.19 32.90 -6.97
N VAL A 161 -39.40 33.51 -8.15
CA VAL A 161 -39.56 32.76 -9.40
C VAL A 161 -38.23 32.14 -9.88
N HIS A 162 -37.10 32.83 -9.76
CA HIS A 162 -35.82 32.28 -10.23
C HIS A 162 -35.39 31.01 -9.46
N PRO A 163 -35.47 30.95 -8.11
CA PRO A 163 -35.20 29.72 -7.37
C PRO A 163 -36.16 28.57 -7.70
N ILE A 164 -37.44 28.87 -7.96
CA ILE A 164 -38.43 27.86 -8.38
C ILE A 164 -38.05 27.27 -9.75
N LEU A 165 -37.76 28.12 -10.73
CA LEU A 165 -37.34 27.69 -12.07
C LEU A 165 -36.04 26.88 -12.02
N ARG A 166 -35.04 27.34 -11.25
CA ARG A 166 -33.79 26.61 -11.05
C ARG A 166 -34.05 25.21 -10.49
N TRP A 167 -34.81 25.11 -9.41
CA TRP A 167 -35.10 23.83 -8.78
C TRP A 167 -35.82 22.87 -9.73
N MET A 168 -36.75 23.37 -10.54
CA MET A 168 -37.44 22.55 -11.54
C MET A 168 -36.50 22.08 -12.66
N PHE A 169 -35.57 22.93 -13.09
CA PHE A 169 -34.61 22.57 -14.14
C PHE A 169 -33.47 21.66 -13.65
N GLU A 170 -33.06 21.76 -12.39
CA GLU A 170 -32.14 20.79 -11.79
C GLU A 170 -32.80 19.42 -11.60
N ASN A 171 -34.10 19.39 -11.28
CA ASN A 171 -34.84 18.16 -10.95
C ASN A 171 -35.83 17.73 -12.05
N ARG A 172 -35.51 17.93 -13.33
CA ARG A 172 -36.43 17.71 -14.47
C ARG A 172 -37.13 16.37 -14.48
N GLU A 173 -36.38 15.29 -14.31
CA GLU A 173 -36.94 13.93 -14.32
C GLU A 173 -37.89 13.71 -13.14
N ARG A 174 -37.52 14.24 -11.96
CA ARG A 174 -38.34 14.19 -10.77
C ARG A 174 -39.61 15.02 -10.92
N VAL A 175 -39.53 16.21 -11.51
CA VAL A 175 -40.68 17.09 -11.75
C VAL A 175 -41.64 16.46 -12.77
N LYS A 176 -41.14 15.89 -13.86
CA LYS A 176 -41.97 15.15 -14.85
C LYS A 176 -42.69 13.96 -14.20
N LYS A 177 -41.98 13.17 -13.39
CA LYS A 177 -42.56 12.04 -12.66
C LYS A 177 -43.58 12.50 -11.63
N ALA A 178 -43.27 13.52 -10.85
CA ALA A 178 -44.18 14.07 -9.84
C ALA A 178 -45.45 14.63 -10.47
N ALA A 179 -45.34 15.40 -11.56
CA ALA A 179 -46.48 15.95 -12.30
C ALA A 179 -47.34 14.84 -12.92
N TYR A 180 -46.73 13.80 -13.48
CA TYR A 180 -47.45 12.62 -13.97
C TYR A 180 -48.20 11.89 -12.86
N LEU A 181 -47.51 11.57 -11.75
CA LEU A 181 -48.09 10.88 -10.61
C LEU A 181 -49.18 11.71 -9.93
N ALA A 182 -49.05 13.03 -9.88
CA ALA A 182 -50.01 13.92 -9.27
C ALA A 182 -51.39 13.88 -9.95
N LYS A 183 -51.47 13.54 -11.24
CA LYS A 183 -52.75 13.34 -11.94
C LYS A 183 -53.55 12.15 -11.41
N PHE A 184 -52.86 11.15 -10.87
CA PHE A 184 -53.46 9.88 -10.44
C PHE A 184 -53.45 9.66 -8.92
N LEU A 185 -52.55 10.34 -8.19
CA LEU A 185 -52.30 10.11 -6.76
C LEU A 185 -52.83 11.24 -5.85
N ILE A 186 -53.34 12.34 -6.40
CA ILE A 186 -54.03 13.36 -5.59
C ILE A 186 -55.45 12.86 -5.34
N PRO A 187 -55.83 12.51 -4.10
CA PRO A 187 -57.18 12.06 -3.80
C PRO A 187 -58.18 13.18 -4.04
N LEU A 188 -59.34 12.84 -4.57
CA LEU A 188 -60.48 13.75 -4.67
C LEU A 188 -60.94 14.14 -3.26
N ASP A 189 -61.08 15.44 -2.98
CA ASP A 189 -61.56 15.91 -1.68
C ASP A 189 -63.10 15.87 -1.69
N LEU A 190 -63.68 14.77 -1.18
CA LEU A 190 -65.12 14.61 -1.07
C LEU A 190 -65.64 15.21 0.24
N PRO A 191 -66.66 16.07 0.21
CA PRO A 191 -67.28 16.60 1.42
C PRO A 191 -67.74 15.47 2.37
N PRO A 192 -67.62 15.66 3.69
CA PRO A 192 -67.96 14.65 4.68
C PRO A 192 -69.44 14.21 4.63
N GLU A 193 -70.31 15.04 4.06
CA GLU A 193 -71.72 14.77 3.80
C GLU A 193 -71.92 13.68 2.73
N ALA A 194 -71.09 13.68 1.67
CA ALA A 194 -71.14 12.66 0.62
C ALA A 194 -70.62 11.30 1.13
N MET A 195 -69.63 11.32 2.03
CA MET A 195 -69.05 10.12 2.67
C MET A 195 -70.02 9.39 3.62
N SER A 196 -71.14 10.03 4.01
CA SER A 196 -72.17 9.40 4.83
C SER A 196 -73.03 8.40 4.07
N MET A 197 -72.99 8.40 2.73
CA MET A 197 -73.69 7.43 1.90
C MET A 197 -72.90 6.11 1.82
N PRO A 198 -73.47 4.97 2.26
CA PRO A 198 -72.74 3.69 2.35
C PRO A 198 -72.27 3.14 0.99
N GLU A 199 -72.98 3.45 -0.10
CA GLU A 199 -72.59 3.07 -1.47
C GLU A 199 -71.38 3.87 -1.97
N LEU A 200 -71.25 5.13 -1.56
CA LEU A 200 -70.11 5.97 -1.94
C LEU A 200 -68.85 5.61 -1.13
N GLY A 201 -69.02 5.20 0.12
CA GLY A 201 -67.91 4.71 0.96
C GLY A 201 -67.27 3.44 0.42
N SER A 202 -68.04 2.49 -0.12
CA SER A 202 -67.48 1.27 -0.73
C SER A 202 -66.79 1.57 -2.07
N LEU A 203 -67.34 2.47 -2.88
CA LEU A 203 -66.71 2.93 -4.12
C LEU A 203 -65.41 3.71 -3.84
N TRP A 204 -65.38 4.51 -2.78
CA TRP A 204 -64.16 5.19 -2.32
C TRP A 204 -63.08 4.22 -1.86
N ALA A 205 -63.44 3.14 -1.17
CA ALA A 205 -62.50 2.09 -0.79
C ALA A 205 -61.90 1.40 -2.02
N GLN A 206 -62.72 1.07 -3.03
CA GLN A 206 -62.26 0.50 -4.31
C GLN A 206 -61.35 1.45 -5.08
N TYR A 207 -61.65 2.76 -5.05
CA TYR A 207 -60.80 3.80 -5.64
C TYR A 207 -59.42 3.84 -4.96
N LEU A 208 -59.38 3.81 -3.62
CA LEU A 208 -58.11 3.79 -2.87
C LEU A 208 -57.30 2.51 -3.11
N GLU A 209 -57.97 1.36 -3.22
CA GLU A 209 -57.33 0.08 -3.56
C GLU A 209 -56.71 0.13 -4.96
N THR A 210 -57.47 0.55 -5.96
CA THR A 210 -56.98 0.73 -7.34
C THR A 210 -55.82 1.73 -7.42
N MET A 211 -55.85 2.79 -6.61
CA MET A 211 -54.76 3.77 -6.52
C MET A 211 -53.49 3.15 -5.91
N ASN A 212 -53.61 2.19 -4.99
CA ASN A 212 -52.46 1.47 -4.44
C ASN A 212 -51.91 0.44 -5.44
N ASP A 213 -52.77 -0.30 -6.14
CA ASP A 213 -52.37 -1.20 -7.22
C ASP A 213 -51.58 -0.45 -8.31
N PHE A 214 -52.02 0.76 -8.65
CA PHE A 214 -51.29 1.63 -9.58
C PHE A 214 -49.89 2.00 -9.07
N LYS A 215 -49.71 2.29 -7.78
CA LYS A 215 -48.38 2.60 -7.22
C LYS A 215 -47.44 1.40 -7.34
N ASP A 216 -47.94 0.21 -7.05
CA ASP A 216 -47.12 -1.00 -7.09
C ASP A 216 -46.77 -1.39 -8.53
N ALA A 217 -47.73 -1.30 -9.46
CA ALA A 217 -47.48 -1.49 -10.88
C ALA A 217 -46.49 -0.46 -11.45
N HIS A 218 -46.62 0.82 -11.09
CA HIS A 218 -45.69 1.87 -11.53
C HIS A 218 -44.28 1.66 -10.98
N ARG A 219 -44.15 1.25 -9.71
CA ARG A 219 -42.83 0.92 -9.11
C ARG A 219 -42.16 -0.25 -9.83
N ALA A 220 -42.91 -1.31 -10.12
CA ALA A 220 -42.40 -2.46 -10.87
C ALA A 220 -41.98 -2.07 -12.31
N TYR A 221 -42.74 -1.20 -12.96
CA TYR A 221 -42.39 -0.66 -14.28
C TYR A 221 -41.10 0.16 -14.25
N GLU A 222 -40.92 1.06 -13.28
CA GLU A 222 -39.69 1.86 -13.15
C GLU A 222 -38.43 0.98 -12.95
N GLN A 223 -38.54 -0.08 -12.14
CA GLN A 223 -37.46 -1.05 -11.97
C GLN A 223 -37.13 -1.75 -13.29
N SER A 224 -38.15 -2.21 -14.01
CA SER A 224 -37.96 -2.87 -15.31
C SER A 224 -37.35 -1.94 -16.37
N VAL A 225 -37.70 -0.66 -16.39
CA VAL A 225 -37.08 0.33 -17.29
C VAL A 225 -35.60 0.51 -17.00
N HIS A 226 -35.21 0.58 -15.72
CA HIS A 226 -33.81 0.69 -15.33
C HIS A 226 -33.01 -0.55 -15.76
N GLU A 227 -33.53 -1.75 -15.49
CA GLU A 227 -32.93 -3.02 -15.95
C GLU A 227 -32.86 -3.10 -17.48
N GLY A 228 -33.87 -2.56 -18.18
CA GLY A 228 -33.91 -2.48 -19.64
C GLY A 228 -32.81 -1.59 -20.23
N THR A 229 -32.45 -0.50 -19.55
CA THR A 229 -31.32 0.36 -19.97
C THR A 229 -29.98 -0.36 -19.86
N GLN A 230 -29.72 -1.06 -18.75
CA GLN A 230 -28.53 -1.89 -18.58
C GLN A 230 -28.47 -3.01 -19.61
N THR A 231 -29.60 -3.65 -19.90
CA THR A 231 -29.70 -4.70 -20.93
C THR A 231 -29.46 -4.15 -22.34
N ARG A 232 -29.76 -2.88 -22.59
CA ARG A 232 -29.47 -2.22 -23.87
C ARG A 232 -27.99 -1.93 -24.03
N GLU A 233 -27.31 -1.47 -22.98
CA GLU A 233 -25.85 -1.27 -22.99
C GLU A 233 -25.12 -2.59 -23.23
N LEU A 234 -25.49 -3.65 -22.50
CA LEU A 234 -24.93 -4.99 -22.73
C LEU A 234 -25.16 -5.49 -24.16
N ARG A 235 -26.33 -5.23 -24.76
CA ARG A 235 -26.59 -5.58 -26.17
C ARG A 235 -25.71 -4.79 -27.13
N ASN A 236 -25.46 -3.51 -26.86
CA ASN A 236 -24.56 -2.70 -27.68
C ASN A 236 -23.12 -3.22 -27.57
N ASP A 237 -22.67 -3.57 -26.37
CA ASP A 237 -21.33 -4.13 -26.12
C ASP A 237 -21.16 -5.49 -26.79
N ILE A 238 -22.18 -6.36 -26.69
CA ILE A 238 -22.20 -7.65 -27.41
C ILE A 238 -22.09 -7.40 -28.92
N SER A 239 -22.87 -6.48 -29.48
CA SER A 239 -22.79 -6.15 -30.90
C SER A 239 -21.41 -5.60 -31.29
N ALA A 240 -20.81 -4.75 -30.45
CA ALA A 240 -19.45 -4.25 -30.67
C ALA A 240 -18.43 -5.39 -30.67
N ILE A 241 -18.46 -6.28 -29.67
CA ILE A 241 -17.59 -7.45 -29.57
C ILE A 241 -17.80 -8.39 -30.78
N GLU A 242 -19.03 -8.60 -31.23
CA GLU A 242 -19.33 -9.40 -32.42
C GLU A 242 -18.68 -8.82 -33.67
N THR A 243 -18.75 -7.49 -33.86
CA THR A 243 -18.08 -6.82 -34.98
C THR A 243 -16.55 -6.90 -34.87
N GLU A 244 -15.99 -6.80 -33.67
CA GLU A 244 -14.55 -6.97 -33.45
C GLU A 244 -14.10 -8.41 -33.76
N ILE A 245 -14.87 -9.41 -33.32
CA ILE A 245 -14.63 -10.82 -33.65
C ILE A 245 -14.67 -11.02 -35.17
N GLU A 246 -15.64 -10.45 -35.88
CA GLU A 246 -15.73 -10.56 -37.33
C GLU A 246 -14.52 -9.89 -38.02
N ASN A 247 -14.10 -8.71 -37.54
CA ASN A 247 -12.92 -8.00 -38.04
C ASN A 247 -11.63 -8.81 -37.82
N VAL A 248 -11.47 -9.41 -36.64
CA VAL A 248 -10.34 -10.28 -36.31
C VAL A 248 -10.36 -11.54 -37.19
N LYS A 249 -11.52 -12.18 -37.37
CA LYS A 249 -11.68 -13.33 -38.29
C LYS A 249 -11.26 -12.98 -39.72
N LYS A 250 -11.77 -11.87 -40.28
CA LYS A 250 -11.38 -11.38 -41.61
C LYS A 250 -9.87 -11.12 -41.71
N ARG A 251 -9.25 -10.59 -40.64
CA ARG A 251 -7.79 -10.37 -40.60
C ARG A 251 -7.01 -11.69 -40.54
N ILE A 252 -7.50 -12.66 -39.77
CA ILE A 252 -6.93 -14.01 -39.71
C ILE A 252 -7.02 -14.67 -41.08
N GLU A 253 -8.17 -14.66 -41.74
CA GLU A 253 -8.37 -15.22 -43.08
C GLU A 253 -7.42 -14.59 -44.12
N ARG A 254 -7.28 -13.25 -44.12
CA ARG A 254 -6.30 -12.56 -44.99
C ARG A 254 -4.86 -12.97 -44.72
N THR A 255 -4.53 -13.24 -43.45
CA THR A 255 -3.19 -13.65 -43.04
C THR A 255 -2.94 -15.12 -43.40
N GLN A 256 -3.93 -16.00 -43.20
CA GLN A 256 -3.90 -17.40 -43.62
C GLN A 256 -3.73 -17.52 -45.14
N ALA A 257 -4.50 -16.77 -45.94
CA ALA A 257 -4.37 -16.78 -47.40
C ALA A 257 -2.99 -16.33 -47.91
N ARG A 258 -2.26 -15.51 -47.13
CA ARG A 258 -0.86 -15.16 -47.41
C ARG A 258 0.10 -16.28 -47.02
N LEU A 259 -0.21 -16.96 -45.92
CA LEU A 259 0.61 -18.00 -45.34
C LEU A 259 0.53 -19.33 -46.10
N ASP A 260 -0.61 -19.65 -46.71
CA ASP A 260 -0.82 -20.81 -47.59
C ASP A 260 0.16 -20.84 -48.79
N LYS A 261 0.79 -19.70 -49.10
CA LYS A 261 1.80 -19.57 -50.16
C LYS A 261 3.22 -19.90 -49.68
N VAL A 262 3.41 -20.19 -48.39
CA VAL A 262 4.72 -20.42 -47.77
C VAL A 262 4.91 -21.94 -47.57
N PRO A 263 6.03 -22.53 -48.03
CA PRO A 263 6.32 -23.93 -47.80
C PRO A 263 6.56 -24.21 -46.30
N GLN A 264 6.18 -25.40 -45.82
CA GLN A 264 6.30 -25.81 -44.40
C GLN A 264 5.62 -24.85 -43.41
N GLN A 265 4.45 -24.32 -43.79
CA GLN A 265 3.65 -23.39 -42.98
C GLN A 265 3.37 -23.86 -41.55
N GLU A 266 2.99 -25.13 -41.36
CA GLU A 266 2.62 -25.64 -40.03
C GLU A 266 3.80 -25.62 -39.06
N LEU A 267 4.97 -26.08 -39.50
CA LEU A 267 6.21 -26.05 -38.72
C LEU A 267 6.63 -24.61 -38.36
N LEU A 268 6.49 -23.67 -39.31
CA LEU A 268 6.83 -22.28 -39.07
C LEU A 268 5.86 -21.61 -38.08
N LEU A 269 4.57 -21.92 -38.17
CA LEU A 269 3.57 -21.43 -37.21
C LEU A 269 3.79 -21.98 -35.81
N GLU A 270 4.11 -23.28 -35.69
CA GLU A 270 4.42 -23.90 -34.41
C GLU A 270 5.65 -23.23 -33.77
N ALA A 271 6.74 -23.08 -34.53
CA ALA A 271 7.94 -22.39 -34.08
C ALA A 271 7.68 -20.92 -33.70
N ALA A 272 6.87 -20.20 -34.48
CA ALA A 272 6.48 -18.82 -34.19
C ALA A 272 5.61 -18.71 -32.94
N ASN A 273 4.69 -19.66 -32.71
CA ASN A 273 3.87 -19.72 -31.51
C ASN A 273 4.73 -20.00 -30.28
N SER A 274 5.64 -20.98 -30.34
CA SER A 274 6.60 -21.25 -29.27
C SER A 274 7.46 -20.02 -28.96
N LEU A 275 7.96 -19.33 -29.98
CA LEU A 275 8.72 -18.08 -29.79
C LEU A 275 7.87 -16.97 -29.16
N ARG A 276 6.59 -16.84 -29.53
CA ARG A 276 5.67 -15.86 -28.92
C ARG A 276 5.46 -16.15 -27.45
N ILE A 277 5.18 -17.40 -27.09
CA ILE A 277 4.97 -17.84 -25.70
C ILE A 277 6.24 -17.57 -24.87
N GLU A 278 7.41 -17.93 -25.39
CA GLU A 278 8.67 -17.67 -24.67
C GLU A 278 8.97 -16.16 -24.55
N LYS A 279 8.60 -15.33 -25.52
CA LYS A 279 8.71 -13.86 -25.41
C LYS A 279 7.73 -13.27 -24.40
N GLU A 280 6.50 -13.76 -24.34
CA GLU A 280 5.51 -13.36 -23.34
C GLU A 280 6.00 -13.73 -21.92
N ARG A 281 6.49 -14.96 -21.76
CA ARG A 281 7.13 -15.43 -20.51
C ARG A 281 8.36 -14.59 -20.15
N GLN A 282 9.20 -14.24 -21.11
CA GLN A 282 10.34 -13.35 -20.89
C GLN A 282 9.88 -11.98 -20.40
N LYS A 283 8.82 -11.42 -20.98
CA LYS A 283 8.25 -10.12 -20.56
C LYS A 283 7.68 -10.19 -19.14
N GLU A 284 6.96 -11.25 -18.80
CA GLU A 284 6.46 -11.49 -17.44
C GLU A 284 7.60 -11.60 -16.43
N LEU A 285 8.66 -12.36 -16.75
CA LEU A 285 9.83 -12.49 -15.89
C LEU A 285 10.55 -11.16 -15.71
N LEU A 286 10.69 -10.35 -16.77
CA LEU A 286 11.27 -9.02 -16.68
C LEU A 286 10.44 -8.09 -15.79
N GLN A 287 9.11 -8.14 -15.92
CA GLN A 287 8.20 -7.39 -15.06
C GLN A 287 8.35 -7.83 -13.60
N GLN A 288 8.38 -9.14 -13.32
CA GLN A 288 8.61 -9.67 -11.97
C GLN A 288 9.97 -9.26 -11.40
N ILE A 289 11.03 -9.26 -12.22
CA ILE A 289 12.35 -8.79 -11.82
C ILE A 289 12.30 -7.31 -11.44
N ASP A 290 11.61 -6.47 -12.20
CA ASP A 290 11.47 -5.06 -11.88
C ASP A 290 10.67 -4.84 -10.60
N GLU A 291 9.53 -5.54 -10.44
CA GLU A 291 8.73 -5.51 -9.21
C GLU A 291 9.54 -5.96 -7.98
N GLN A 292 10.34 -7.02 -8.10
CA GLN A 292 11.23 -7.50 -7.04
C GLN A 292 12.36 -6.51 -6.75
N LYS A 293 12.98 -5.91 -7.77
CA LYS A 293 14.01 -4.87 -7.59
C LYS A 293 13.44 -3.64 -6.90
N GLN A 294 12.25 -3.19 -7.29
CA GLN A 294 11.56 -2.09 -6.62
C GLN A 294 11.24 -2.46 -5.16
N GLY A 295 10.77 -3.68 -4.92
CA GLY A 295 10.52 -4.20 -3.57
C GLY A 295 11.78 -4.22 -2.70
N LEU A 296 12.89 -4.71 -3.25
CA LEU A 296 14.19 -4.71 -2.59
C LEU A 296 14.66 -3.29 -2.28
N ASN A 297 14.59 -2.37 -3.25
CA ASN A 297 14.98 -0.97 -3.05
C ASN A 297 14.17 -0.30 -1.94
N ARG A 298 12.85 -0.53 -1.88
CA ARG A 298 12.00 -0.03 -0.77
C ARG A 298 12.44 -0.61 0.57
N ALA A 299 12.70 -1.91 0.64
CA ALA A 299 13.16 -2.55 1.87
C ALA A 299 14.55 -2.03 2.31
N THR A 300 15.47 -1.84 1.36
CA THR A 300 16.81 -1.27 1.62
C THR A 300 16.70 0.18 2.13
N MET A 301 15.87 1.02 1.52
CA MET A 301 15.66 2.40 2.00
C MET A 301 15.11 2.44 3.43
N VAL A 302 14.16 1.55 3.77
CA VAL A 302 13.64 1.43 5.13
C VAL A 302 14.71 0.95 6.09
N HIS A 303 15.54 -0.02 5.66
CA HIS A 303 16.64 -0.53 6.47
C HIS A 303 17.69 0.56 6.76
N GLU A 304 18.13 1.31 5.75
CA GLU A 304 19.07 2.43 5.90
C GLU A 304 18.52 3.50 6.83
N ARG A 305 17.23 3.86 6.70
CA ARG A 305 16.57 4.79 7.62
C ARG A 305 16.59 4.29 9.07
N LEU A 306 16.19 3.04 9.30
CA LEU A 306 16.20 2.46 10.65
C LEU A 306 17.62 2.34 11.23
N GLN A 307 18.63 2.09 10.38
CA GLN A 307 20.03 2.13 10.79
C GLN A 307 20.46 3.55 11.21
N LYS A 308 20.09 4.58 10.44
CA LYS A 308 20.34 5.99 10.80
C LYS A 308 19.64 6.35 12.12
N ASP A 309 18.37 6.00 12.28
CA ASP A 309 17.61 6.25 13.51
C ASP A 309 18.27 5.58 14.72
N LEU A 310 18.75 4.34 14.56
CA LEU A 310 19.47 3.60 15.59
C LEU A 310 20.84 4.23 15.90
N HIS A 311 21.57 4.71 14.89
CA HIS A 311 22.83 5.44 15.07
C HIS A 311 22.59 6.75 15.82
N ASN A 312 21.61 7.54 15.41
CA ASN A 312 21.21 8.78 16.09
C ASN A 312 20.81 8.51 17.54
N ALA A 313 20.03 7.46 17.80
CA ALA A 313 19.67 7.07 19.17
C ALA A 313 20.89 6.66 20.01
N LYS A 314 21.89 5.99 19.42
CA LYS A 314 23.15 5.64 20.12
C LYS A 314 24.02 6.86 20.39
N MET A 315 24.12 7.78 19.44
CA MET A 315 24.86 9.05 19.61
C MET A 315 24.17 9.96 20.63
N ALA A 316 22.83 9.94 20.69
CA ALA A 316 22.05 10.65 21.70
C ALA A 316 22.33 10.15 23.13
N VAL A 317 22.77 8.89 23.29
CA VAL A 317 23.17 8.33 24.60
C VAL A 317 24.61 8.70 24.97
N GLN A 318 25.46 9.08 24.02
CA GLN A 318 26.90 9.19 24.27
C GLN A 318 27.40 10.57 24.70
N ASP A 319 26.81 11.71 24.32
CA ASP A 319 27.19 13.06 24.85
C ASP A 319 26.27 14.23 24.40
N ALA A 320 25.03 14.00 23.96
CA ALA A 320 24.17 15.06 23.44
C ALA A 320 23.33 15.74 24.53
N THR A 321 23.52 17.05 24.75
CA THR A 321 22.54 17.85 25.49
C THR A 321 21.22 17.90 24.69
N PRO A 322 20.04 17.90 25.34
CA PRO A 322 18.75 17.99 24.65
C PRO A 322 18.62 19.20 23.71
N GLN A 323 19.37 20.28 23.98
CA GLN A 323 19.43 21.49 23.14
C GLN A 323 20.13 21.22 21.81
N ASN A 324 21.31 20.60 21.82
CA ASN A 324 22.05 20.28 20.59
C ASN A 324 21.29 19.27 19.72
N LEU A 325 20.57 18.33 20.35
CA LEU A 325 19.72 17.38 19.63
C LEU A 325 18.55 18.09 18.94
N MET A 326 17.92 19.04 19.62
CA MET A 326 16.82 19.81 19.05
C MET A 326 17.30 20.72 17.91
N GLU A 327 18.46 21.35 18.05
CA GLU A 327 19.09 22.15 16.98
C GLU A 327 19.40 21.29 15.76
N SER A 328 20.00 20.11 15.95
CA SER A 328 20.26 19.15 14.86
C SER A 328 18.99 18.66 14.16
N ILE A 329 17.92 18.33 14.92
CA ILE A 329 16.64 17.90 14.33
C ILE A 329 15.98 19.06 13.55
N VAL A 330 16.09 20.29 14.05
CA VAL A 330 15.56 21.47 13.35
C VAL A 330 16.32 21.70 12.04
N GLU A 331 17.66 21.59 12.05
CA GLU A 331 18.49 21.67 10.85
C GLU A 331 18.15 20.55 9.84
N GLU A 332 18.06 19.30 10.29
CA GLU A 332 17.66 18.17 9.44
C GLU A 332 16.26 18.37 8.85
N THR A 333 15.31 18.89 9.64
CA THR A 333 13.94 19.17 9.17
C THR A 333 13.94 20.27 8.12
N GLN A 334 14.71 21.34 8.30
CA GLN A 334 14.83 22.43 7.33
C GLN A 334 15.48 21.97 6.01
N VAL A 335 16.51 21.12 6.08
CA VAL A 335 17.14 20.54 4.89
C VAL A 335 16.17 19.60 4.17
N LEU A 336 15.45 18.74 4.90
CA LEU A 336 14.43 17.86 4.32
C LEU A 336 13.28 18.64 3.70
N GLU A 337 12.82 19.72 4.34
CA GLU A 337 11.78 20.59 3.82
C GLU A 337 12.21 21.24 2.51
N PHE A 338 13.45 21.73 2.41
CA PHE A 338 14.00 22.24 1.16
C PHE A 338 14.07 21.16 0.07
N MET A 339 14.50 19.95 0.39
CA MET A 339 14.56 18.84 -0.55
C MET A 339 13.18 18.45 -1.08
N VAL A 340 12.17 18.36 -0.21
CA VAL A 340 10.80 17.94 -0.57
C VAL A 340 10.02 19.05 -1.29
N GLN A 341 10.18 20.32 -0.90
CA GLN A 341 9.40 21.41 -1.48
C GLN A 341 10.01 21.96 -2.77
N GLN A 342 11.34 21.95 -2.92
CA GLN A 342 12.01 22.64 -4.02
C GLN A 342 12.76 21.68 -4.95
N LYS A 343 13.73 20.92 -4.43
CA LYS A 343 14.65 20.13 -5.29
C LYS A 343 14.01 18.88 -5.90
N LEU A 344 13.47 17.97 -5.07
CA LEU A 344 12.91 16.69 -5.55
C LEU A 344 11.73 16.85 -6.52
N PRO A 345 10.76 17.78 -6.31
CA PRO A 345 9.69 18.00 -7.27
C PRO A 345 10.20 18.50 -8.62
N GLN A 346 11.20 19.37 -8.63
CA GLN A 346 11.79 19.90 -9.86
C GLN A 346 12.53 18.82 -10.65
N GLU A 347 13.34 18.01 -9.98
CA GLU A 347 14.02 16.86 -10.60
C GLU A 347 13.03 15.81 -11.10
N LEU A 348 11.98 15.53 -10.33
CA LEU A 348 10.95 14.56 -10.70
C LEU A 348 10.14 15.05 -11.91
N LEU A 349 9.78 16.34 -11.99
CA LEU A 349 9.15 16.92 -13.17
C LEU A 349 10.07 16.86 -14.38
N GLN A 350 11.36 17.16 -14.22
CA GLN A 350 12.34 17.05 -15.30
C GLN A 350 12.43 15.60 -15.82
N ARG A 351 12.56 14.61 -14.92
CA ARG A 351 12.59 13.18 -15.30
C ARG A 351 11.29 12.72 -15.95
N ARG A 352 10.13 13.17 -15.45
CA ARG A 352 8.83 12.86 -16.09
C ARG A 352 8.75 13.46 -17.49
N SER A 353 9.22 14.69 -17.68
CA SER A 353 9.26 15.32 -19.01
C SER A 353 10.22 14.59 -19.96
N GLU A 354 11.39 14.14 -19.49
CA GLU A 354 12.32 13.34 -20.28
C GLU A 354 11.67 12.01 -20.72
N VAL A 355 11.01 11.31 -19.80
CA VAL A 355 10.30 10.06 -20.11
C VAL A 355 9.15 10.31 -21.09
N GLN A 356 8.39 11.38 -20.91
CA GLN A 356 7.31 11.76 -21.82
C GLN A 356 7.84 12.04 -23.23
N ILE A 357 8.91 12.81 -23.37
CA ILE A 357 9.54 13.10 -24.66
C ILE A 357 10.03 11.80 -25.32
N LEU A 358 10.68 10.93 -24.56
CA LEU A 358 11.13 9.64 -25.08
C LEU A 358 9.96 8.75 -25.51
N GLN A 359 8.85 8.79 -24.78
CA GLN A 359 7.63 8.06 -25.11
C GLN A 359 7.00 8.61 -26.40
N GLU A 360 6.90 9.93 -26.54
CA GLU A 360 6.44 10.60 -27.76
C GLU A 360 7.30 10.21 -28.97
N VAL A 361 8.63 10.16 -28.81
CA VAL A 361 9.55 9.71 -29.88
C VAL A 361 9.38 8.23 -30.23
N ILE A 362 9.04 7.37 -29.26
CA ILE A 362 8.78 5.94 -29.51
C ILE A 362 7.43 5.77 -30.24
N ASP A 363 6.44 6.56 -29.87
CA ASP A 363 5.07 6.48 -30.39
C ASP A 363 4.93 7.13 -31.77
N GLU A 364 5.86 8.02 -32.17
CA GLU A 364 5.93 8.58 -33.52
C GLU A 364 6.45 7.56 -34.55
N PRO A 365 5.60 7.09 -35.49
CA PRO A 365 6.02 6.13 -36.49
C PRO A 365 6.73 6.83 -37.65
N ASN A 366 8.00 6.45 -37.87
CA ASN A 366 8.84 6.82 -39.03
C ASN A 366 9.25 8.31 -39.11
N ILE A 367 10.02 8.79 -38.13
CA ILE A 367 10.80 10.03 -38.29
C ILE A 367 11.80 9.83 -39.45
N SER A 368 11.61 10.53 -40.57
CA SER A 368 12.59 10.50 -41.66
C SER A 368 13.75 11.45 -41.36
N ARG A 369 14.91 11.21 -41.99
CA ARG A 369 16.08 12.10 -41.85
C ARG A 369 15.78 13.54 -42.32
N GLY A 370 14.79 13.72 -43.20
CA GLY A 370 14.32 15.05 -43.64
C GLY A 370 13.55 15.78 -42.54
N ASP A 371 12.66 15.10 -41.84
CA ASP A 371 11.85 15.69 -40.77
C ASP A 371 12.73 16.16 -39.60
N LEU A 372 13.79 15.41 -39.27
CA LEU A 372 14.80 15.83 -38.30
C LEU A 372 15.56 17.09 -38.72
N GLN A 373 15.83 17.25 -40.01
CA GLN A 373 16.51 18.45 -40.53
C GLN A 373 15.58 19.67 -40.49
N GLU A 374 14.30 19.52 -40.77
CA GLU A 374 13.30 20.59 -40.64
C GLU A 374 13.12 21.00 -39.18
N LEU A 375 13.02 20.04 -38.26
CA LEU A 375 12.99 20.31 -36.82
C LEU A 375 14.25 21.03 -36.35
N GLN A 376 15.44 20.61 -36.82
CA GLN A 376 16.70 21.27 -36.50
C GLN A 376 16.73 22.73 -37.00
N GLN A 377 16.27 22.98 -38.23
CA GLN A 377 16.18 24.34 -38.77
C GLN A 377 15.23 25.21 -37.96
N LYS A 378 14.07 24.65 -37.55
CA LYS A 378 13.10 25.36 -36.71
C LYS A 378 13.65 25.67 -35.32
N ILE A 379 14.42 24.75 -34.73
CA ILE A 379 15.14 24.98 -33.47
C ILE A 379 16.16 26.12 -33.66
N ASP A 380 16.93 26.13 -34.74
CA ASP A 380 17.92 27.18 -35.02
C ASP A 380 17.25 28.55 -35.24
N GLU A 381 16.12 28.60 -35.93
CA GLU A 381 15.32 29.82 -36.11
C GLU A 381 14.77 30.35 -34.78
N LEU A 382 14.17 29.48 -33.97
CA LEU A 382 13.66 29.86 -32.65
C LEU A 382 14.79 30.29 -31.71
N ASN A 383 15.96 29.64 -31.77
CA ASN A 383 17.12 30.04 -30.98
C ASN A 383 17.64 31.43 -31.38
N ARG A 384 17.66 31.75 -32.68
CA ARG A 384 18.01 33.10 -33.16
C ARG A 384 16.99 34.13 -32.70
N GLU A 385 15.70 33.78 -32.69
CA GLU A 385 14.65 34.67 -32.22
C GLU A 385 14.73 34.89 -30.70
N ILE A 386 14.99 33.84 -29.92
CA ILE A 386 15.24 33.94 -28.49
C ILE A 386 16.46 34.83 -28.24
N GLN A 387 17.55 34.67 -28.99
CA GLN A 387 18.74 35.51 -28.87
C GLN A 387 18.42 36.98 -29.15
N ARG A 388 17.65 37.29 -30.22
CA ARG A 388 17.18 38.66 -30.49
C ARG A 388 16.32 39.20 -29.36
N LEU A 389 15.36 38.44 -28.86
CA LEU A 389 14.49 38.87 -27.76
C LEU A 389 15.29 39.08 -26.46
N VAL A 390 16.32 38.27 -26.21
CA VAL A 390 17.25 38.47 -25.10
C VAL A 390 18.08 39.73 -25.31
N GLU A 391 18.61 39.98 -26.50
CA GLU A 391 19.37 41.20 -26.82
C GLU A 391 18.52 42.46 -26.65
N VAL A 392 17.28 42.46 -27.16
CA VAL A 392 16.32 43.55 -26.99
C VAL A 392 16.01 43.77 -25.50
N ARG A 393 15.72 42.70 -24.77
CA ARG A 393 15.47 42.77 -23.33
C ARG A 393 16.68 43.31 -22.56
N MET A 394 17.90 42.89 -22.90
CA MET A 394 19.14 43.37 -22.27
C MET A 394 19.41 44.85 -22.60
N ALA A 395 19.08 45.30 -23.82
CA ALA A 395 19.15 46.70 -24.20
C ALA A 395 18.12 47.55 -23.43
N GLU A 396 16.90 47.06 -23.24
CA GLU A 396 15.85 47.70 -22.43
C GLU A 396 16.26 47.84 -20.96
N TYR A 397 16.86 46.81 -20.35
CA TYR A 397 17.40 46.86 -18.98
C TYR A 397 18.54 47.89 -18.81
N SER A 398 19.26 48.24 -19.87
CA SER A 398 20.33 49.25 -19.81
C SER A 398 19.82 50.70 -19.85
N THR A 399 18.58 50.93 -20.29
CA THR A 399 17.99 52.27 -20.51
C THR A 399 17.05 52.70 -19.39
N GLN A 400 16.40 51.76 -18.72
CA GLN A 400 15.62 52.01 -17.51
C GLN A 400 16.52 51.74 -16.29
N ASN A 401 16.62 52.70 -15.36
CA ASN A 401 17.32 52.49 -14.09
C ASN A 401 16.60 51.38 -13.29
N ASP A 402 16.99 50.13 -13.52
CA ASP A 402 16.38 48.95 -12.93
C ASP A 402 16.76 48.85 -11.45
N THR A 403 15.91 49.41 -10.60
CA THR A 403 16.04 49.33 -9.15
C THR A 403 15.90 47.90 -8.63
N LEU A 404 15.28 46.99 -9.41
CA LEU A 404 15.12 45.58 -9.09
C LEU A 404 16.25 44.70 -9.64
N GLY A 405 17.05 45.21 -10.57
CA GLY A 405 18.18 44.50 -11.20
C GLY A 405 19.19 43.96 -10.19
N PRO A 406 19.69 44.78 -9.25
CA PRO A 406 20.57 44.32 -8.18
C PRO A 406 19.93 43.24 -7.29
N PHE A 407 18.63 43.34 -6.99
CA PHE A 407 17.92 42.34 -6.19
C PHE A 407 17.73 41.03 -6.95
N ARG A 408 17.47 41.08 -8.27
CA ARG A 408 17.43 39.88 -9.13
C ARG A 408 18.80 39.22 -9.23
N GLN A 409 19.87 40.01 -9.35
CA GLN A 409 21.24 39.50 -9.36
C GLN A 409 21.61 38.88 -8.01
N GLN A 410 21.24 39.54 -6.90
CA GLN A 410 21.45 39.01 -5.55
C GLN A 410 20.64 37.74 -5.31
N ALA A 411 19.37 37.69 -5.72
CA ALA A 411 18.54 36.49 -5.66
C ALA A 411 19.12 35.35 -6.51
N GLY A 412 19.62 35.66 -7.71
CA GLY A 412 20.29 34.69 -8.58
C GLY A 412 21.59 34.16 -7.98
N MET A 413 22.40 35.02 -7.35
CA MET A 413 23.60 34.61 -6.62
C MET A 413 23.26 33.72 -5.42
N VAL A 414 22.24 34.09 -4.63
CA VAL A 414 21.79 33.30 -3.49
C VAL A 414 21.26 31.94 -3.95
N ALA A 415 20.49 31.89 -5.05
CA ALA A 415 20.01 30.65 -5.63
C ALA A 415 21.15 29.74 -6.09
N ARG A 416 22.16 30.29 -6.80
CA ARG A 416 23.36 29.54 -7.21
C ARG A 416 24.18 29.04 -6.02
N ASN A 417 24.34 29.87 -4.99
CA ASN A 417 25.06 29.45 -3.77
C ASN A 417 24.28 28.34 -3.03
N LYS A 418 22.95 28.44 -2.96
CA LYS A 418 22.08 27.41 -2.37
C LYS A 418 22.16 26.10 -3.17
N GLU A 419 22.23 26.20 -4.49
CA GLU A 419 22.39 25.05 -5.39
C GLU A 419 23.77 24.40 -5.23
N ALA A 420 24.86 25.18 -5.23
CA ALA A 420 26.21 24.67 -4.99
C ALA A 420 26.35 24.02 -3.60
N ALA A 421 25.74 24.60 -2.56
CA ALA A 421 25.71 24.01 -1.23
C ALA A 421 24.92 22.70 -1.19
N ALA A 422 23.79 22.62 -1.91
CA ALA A 422 23.02 21.37 -2.04
C ALA A 422 23.81 20.29 -2.80
N GLU A 423 24.53 20.65 -3.87
CA GLU A 423 25.41 19.73 -4.60
C GLU A 423 26.56 19.22 -3.72
N GLN A 424 27.16 20.09 -2.91
CA GLN A 424 28.19 19.70 -1.93
C GLN A 424 27.62 18.77 -0.86
N LEU A 425 26.43 19.07 -0.33
CA LEU A 425 25.74 18.20 0.63
C LEU A 425 25.46 16.82 0.02
N ASP A 426 24.99 16.77 -1.22
CA ASP A 426 24.78 15.52 -1.96
C ASP A 426 26.07 14.75 -2.18
N GLN A 427 27.16 15.43 -2.53
CA GLN A 427 28.47 14.80 -2.72
C GLN A 427 28.99 14.20 -1.42
N MET A 428 28.97 14.96 -0.31
CA MET A 428 29.41 14.47 1.00
C MET A 428 28.49 13.35 1.51
N THR A 429 27.19 13.41 1.23
CA THR A 429 26.24 12.34 1.57
C THR A 429 26.54 11.06 0.78
N LYS A 430 26.90 11.17 -0.50
CA LYS A 430 27.34 10.02 -1.32
C LYS A 430 28.65 9.43 -0.80
N GLU A 431 29.61 10.26 -0.44
CA GLU A 431 30.88 9.82 0.15
C GLU A 431 30.67 9.12 1.50
N LEU A 432 29.80 9.66 2.36
CA LEU A 432 29.42 9.01 3.62
C LEU A 432 28.84 7.62 3.39
N ARG A 433 27.86 7.50 2.47
CA ARG A 433 27.25 6.21 2.11
C ARG A 433 28.28 5.22 1.56
N GLU A 434 29.22 5.68 0.75
CA GLU A 434 30.28 4.83 0.20
C GLU A 434 31.23 4.33 1.30
N VAL A 435 31.62 5.20 2.24
CA VAL A 435 32.44 4.82 3.39
C VAL A 435 31.69 3.86 4.32
N GLU A 436 30.41 4.09 4.58
CA GLU A 436 29.56 3.17 5.35
C GLU A 436 29.43 1.80 4.67
N ARG A 437 29.24 1.77 3.34
CA ARG A 437 29.23 0.54 2.55
C ARG A 437 30.55 -0.21 2.64
N GLN A 438 31.68 0.52 2.54
CA GLN A 438 33.00 -0.07 2.71
C GLN A 438 33.20 -0.63 4.13
N LEU A 439 32.72 0.07 5.15
CA LEU A 439 32.78 -0.38 6.53
C LEU A 439 31.96 -1.65 6.75
N GLN A 440 30.73 -1.70 6.24
CA GLN A 440 29.89 -2.91 6.28
C GLN A 440 30.54 -4.07 5.53
N GLU A 441 31.09 -3.84 4.35
CA GLU A 441 31.78 -4.88 3.58
C GLU A 441 33.03 -5.38 4.32
N LYS A 442 33.80 -4.47 4.95
CA LYS A 442 34.95 -4.85 5.78
C LYS A 442 34.53 -5.61 7.03
N GLN A 443 33.41 -5.25 7.66
CA GLN A 443 32.82 -6.00 8.77
C GLN A 443 32.39 -7.39 8.32
N ARG A 444 31.73 -7.52 7.16
CA ARG A 444 31.33 -8.81 6.56
C ARG A 444 32.55 -9.67 6.24
N GLN A 445 33.59 -9.10 5.62
CA GLN A 445 34.86 -9.78 5.34
C GLN A 445 35.55 -10.25 6.62
N LEU A 446 35.54 -9.43 7.69
CA LEU A 446 36.04 -9.82 9.02
C LEU A 446 35.24 -10.98 9.61
N GLN A 447 33.92 -10.96 9.47
CA GLN A 447 33.03 -12.02 9.94
C GLN A 447 33.24 -13.33 9.17
N GLU A 448 33.46 -13.27 7.86
CA GLU A 448 33.73 -14.43 7.00
C GLU A 448 35.12 -15.03 7.23
N THR A 449 36.15 -14.20 7.44
CA THR A 449 37.54 -14.65 7.60
C THR A 449 37.86 -15.16 9.01
N VAL A 450 37.25 -14.59 10.05
CA VAL A 450 37.59 -14.90 11.45
C VAL A 450 36.52 -15.78 12.13
N GLY A 451 35.32 -15.90 11.56
CA GLY A 451 34.19 -16.59 12.17
C GLY A 451 33.57 -15.78 13.33
N GLU A 452 32.46 -16.29 13.87
CA GLU A 452 31.55 -15.58 14.79
C GLU A 452 32.21 -15.11 16.11
N VAL A 453 33.36 -15.67 16.50
CA VAL A 453 33.99 -15.38 17.80
C VAL A 453 35.40 -14.83 17.62
N ILE A 454 35.50 -13.52 17.59
CA ILE A 454 36.78 -12.81 17.64
C ILE A 454 37.14 -12.59 19.13
N LEU A 455 37.92 -13.48 19.74
CA LEU A 455 38.51 -13.20 21.06
C LEU A 455 39.58 -12.11 20.91
N ARG A 456 39.25 -10.87 21.27
CA ARG A 456 40.19 -9.73 21.29
C ARG A 456 40.40 -9.25 22.73
N GLY A 457 41.60 -8.73 22.99
CA GLY A 457 41.93 -8.08 24.25
C GLY A 457 41.95 -9.03 25.45
N GLU A 458 41.04 -8.84 26.39
CA GLU A 458 40.99 -9.58 27.66
C GLU A 458 40.56 -11.03 27.48
N ASP A 459 39.63 -11.31 26.56
CA ASP A 459 39.14 -12.67 26.32
C ASP A 459 40.26 -13.57 25.79
N LEU A 460 41.12 -13.05 24.92
CA LEU A 460 42.30 -13.77 24.42
C LEU A 460 43.30 -14.06 25.55
N LYS A 461 43.51 -13.09 26.46
CA LYS A 461 44.37 -13.31 27.64
C LYS A 461 43.80 -14.38 28.56
N GLN A 462 42.50 -14.36 28.81
CA GLN A 462 41.81 -15.39 29.61
C GLN A 462 41.91 -16.77 28.95
N PHE A 463 41.73 -16.85 27.63
CA PHE A 463 41.88 -18.08 26.87
C PHE A 463 43.32 -18.63 26.93
N VAL A 464 44.34 -17.79 26.74
CA VAL A 464 45.75 -18.21 26.84
C VAL A 464 46.09 -18.66 28.27
N ASN A 465 45.57 -17.98 29.29
CA ASN A 465 45.79 -18.37 30.70
C ASN A 465 45.12 -19.71 31.01
N THR A 466 43.89 -19.95 30.54
CA THR A 466 43.24 -21.25 30.69
C THR A 466 43.96 -22.36 29.91
N LEU A 467 44.55 -22.05 28.76
CA LEU A 467 45.39 -23.00 28.01
C LEU A 467 46.68 -23.36 28.75
N ARG A 468 47.36 -22.38 29.36
CA ARG A 468 48.54 -22.61 30.21
C ARG A 468 48.20 -23.44 31.43
N ALA A 469 47.09 -23.14 32.11
CA ALA A 469 46.60 -23.92 33.24
C ALA A 469 46.35 -25.38 32.84
N LYS A 470 45.63 -25.61 31.72
CA LYS A 470 45.40 -26.96 31.17
C LYS A 470 46.70 -27.68 30.80
N SER A 471 47.69 -26.97 30.22
CA SER A 471 48.99 -27.55 29.89
C SER A 471 49.77 -27.97 31.14
N ASN A 472 49.70 -27.20 32.22
CA ASN A 472 50.31 -27.56 33.50
C ASN A 472 49.64 -28.79 34.13
N VAL A 473 48.30 -28.84 34.12
CA VAL A 473 47.55 -30.01 34.59
C VAL A 473 47.94 -31.26 33.80
N TYR A 474 48.03 -31.16 32.48
CA TYR A 474 48.47 -32.28 31.64
C TYR A 474 49.90 -32.75 31.99
N LYS A 475 50.84 -31.83 32.20
CA LYS A 475 52.22 -32.17 32.60
C LYS A 475 52.27 -32.85 33.97
N GLN A 476 51.47 -32.37 34.92
CA GLN A 476 51.36 -32.96 36.25
C GLN A 476 50.80 -34.39 36.18
N GLN A 477 49.65 -34.58 35.51
CA GLN A 477 49.04 -35.90 35.33
C GLN A 477 49.98 -36.87 34.60
N ARG A 478 50.76 -36.37 33.63
CA ARG A 478 51.77 -37.17 32.94
C ARG A 478 52.93 -37.59 33.86
N ALA A 479 53.34 -36.74 34.80
CA ALA A 479 54.36 -37.07 35.79
C ALA A 479 53.84 -38.08 36.82
N GLU A 480 52.62 -37.91 37.30
CA GLU A 480 51.93 -38.87 38.18
C GLU A 480 51.81 -40.24 37.51
N LEU A 481 51.39 -40.29 36.24
CA LEU A 481 51.38 -41.55 35.47
C LEU A 481 52.76 -42.17 35.30
N ALA A 482 53.82 -41.38 35.19
CA ALA A 482 55.19 -41.91 35.13
C ALA A 482 55.63 -42.50 36.46
N ALA A 483 55.28 -41.87 37.59
CA ALA A 483 55.55 -42.37 38.93
C ALA A 483 54.82 -43.70 39.20
N VAL A 484 53.51 -43.77 38.90
CA VAL A 484 52.73 -45.01 39.05
C VAL A 484 53.30 -46.14 38.17
N LYS A 485 53.78 -45.83 36.96
CA LYS A 485 54.46 -46.83 36.12
C LYS A 485 55.78 -47.33 36.71
N ALA A 486 56.54 -46.45 37.36
CA ALA A 486 57.77 -46.84 38.06
C ALA A 486 57.43 -47.72 39.28
N GLU A 487 56.43 -47.35 40.07
CA GLU A 487 55.95 -48.17 41.20
C GLU A 487 55.48 -49.55 40.75
N VAL A 488 54.74 -49.65 39.63
CA VAL A 488 54.36 -50.95 39.05
C VAL A 488 55.60 -51.75 38.66
N SER A 489 56.62 -51.12 38.08
CA SER A 489 57.89 -51.77 37.75
C SER A 489 58.61 -52.28 39.00
N ASP A 490 58.71 -51.47 40.05
CA ASP A 490 59.35 -51.82 41.31
C ASP A 490 58.59 -52.94 42.04
N LEU A 491 57.25 -52.88 42.06
CA LEU A 491 56.39 -53.92 42.60
C LEU A 491 56.52 -55.21 41.81
N THR A 492 56.60 -55.14 40.48
CA THR A 492 56.83 -56.32 39.62
C THR A 492 58.19 -56.95 39.91
N GLN A 493 59.24 -56.15 40.06
CA GLN A 493 60.57 -56.64 40.41
C GLN A 493 60.61 -57.24 41.82
N THR A 494 59.92 -56.60 42.78
CA THR A 494 59.80 -57.09 44.15
C THR A 494 59.03 -58.42 44.18
N LEU A 495 57.95 -58.53 43.41
CA LEU A 495 57.16 -59.74 43.25
C LEU A 495 58.00 -60.87 42.63
N GLU A 496 58.81 -60.58 41.62
CA GLU A 496 59.71 -61.57 41.01
C GLU A 496 60.80 -62.03 41.99
N ASN A 497 61.38 -61.10 42.77
CA ASN A 497 62.34 -61.44 43.82
C ASN A 497 61.70 -62.34 44.90
N LEU A 498 60.47 -62.04 45.33
CA LEU A 498 59.73 -62.86 46.29
C LEU A 498 59.41 -64.25 45.72
N LYS A 499 58.99 -64.35 44.46
CA LYS A 499 58.81 -65.62 43.75
C LYS A 499 60.09 -66.44 43.68
N SER A 500 61.25 -65.79 43.53
CA SER A 500 62.55 -66.46 43.49
C SER A 500 63.00 -67.02 44.86
N GLN A 501 62.56 -66.39 45.96
CA GLN A 501 62.91 -66.81 47.33
C GLN A 501 61.96 -67.86 47.89
N ASP A 502 60.68 -67.84 47.50
CA ASP A 502 59.69 -68.82 47.90
C ASP A 502 58.80 -69.22 46.71
N PRO A 503 59.09 -70.35 46.03
CA PRO A 503 58.32 -70.78 44.87
C PRO A 503 56.87 -71.16 45.22
N SER A 504 56.55 -71.37 46.52
CA SER A 504 55.18 -71.62 46.98
C SER A 504 54.28 -70.38 46.88
N LEU A 505 54.86 -69.17 46.85
CA LEU A 505 54.15 -67.91 46.60
C LEU A 505 53.66 -67.79 45.15
N SER A 506 54.30 -68.47 44.20
CA SER A 506 53.81 -68.48 42.81
C SER A 506 52.47 -69.20 42.69
N THR A 507 52.27 -70.26 43.48
CA THR A 507 51.04 -71.04 43.52
C THR A 507 49.91 -70.27 44.20
N THR A 508 50.19 -69.55 45.28
CA THR A 508 49.17 -68.74 45.98
C THR A 508 48.82 -67.46 45.22
N LEU A 509 49.78 -66.80 44.56
CA LEU A 509 49.48 -65.67 43.66
C LEU A 509 48.71 -66.13 42.42
N SER A 510 49.04 -67.27 41.82
CA SER A 510 48.27 -67.80 40.69
C SER A 510 46.83 -68.13 41.12
N GLN A 511 46.63 -68.72 42.30
CA GLN A 511 45.29 -68.95 42.86
C GLN A 511 44.52 -67.65 43.13
N MET A 512 45.18 -66.61 43.65
CA MET A 512 44.54 -65.30 43.86
C MET A 512 44.28 -64.54 42.56
N THR A 513 45.16 -64.64 41.56
CA THR A 513 44.93 -64.05 40.23
C THR A 513 43.90 -64.83 39.44
N ASP A 514 43.77 -66.15 39.64
CA ASP A 514 42.71 -66.96 39.06
C ASP A 514 41.38 -66.65 39.75
N ASP A 515 41.36 -66.43 41.06
CA ASP A 515 40.17 -65.96 41.79
C ASP A 515 39.76 -64.52 41.39
N GLU A 516 40.72 -63.61 41.13
CA GLU A 516 40.44 -62.27 40.58
C GLU A 516 40.14 -62.27 39.07
N ALA A 517 40.74 -63.15 38.26
CA ALA A 517 40.51 -63.26 36.82
C ALA A 517 39.21 -64.02 36.50
N VAL A 518 38.72 -64.88 37.39
CA VAL A 518 37.34 -65.40 37.36
C VAL A 518 36.33 -64.29 37.70
N SER A 519 36.75 -63.21 38.38
CA SER A 519 35.94 -62.01 38.58
C SER A 519 36.03 -60.99 37.42
N ILE A 520 37.07 -61.06 36.59
CA ILE A 520 37.27 -60.20 35.40
C ILE A 520 37.58 -61.09 34.19
N GLY A 521 36.54 -61.72 33.63
CA GLY A 521 36.67 -62.60 32.48
C GLY A 521 37.21 -61.89 31.25
N LEU A 522 38.40 -62.31 30.78
CA LEU A 522 38.90 -62.12 29.41
C LEU A 522 39.96 -63.20 29.11
N GLY A 523 39.56 -64.14 28.24
CA GLY A 523 40.27 -65.37 27.93
C GLY A 523 41.52 -65.24 27.05
N ALA A 524 42.27 -66.34 27.10
CA ALA A 524 43.57 -66.61 26.51
C ALA A 524 43.66 -66.48 24.98
N ALA A 525 44.85 -66.10 24.50
CA ALA A 525 45.43 -66.57 23.24
C ALA A 525 46.96 -66.54 23.32
N SER A 526 47.53 -67.66 23.76
CA SER A 526 48.93 -68.03 23.56
C SER A 526 49.06 -68.78 22.23
N GLY A 527 49.95 -68.33 21.35
CA GLY A 527 50.32 -69.01 20.12
C GLY A 527 51.81 -68.81 19.87
N GLY A 528 52.57 -69.90 19.98
CA GLY A 528 54.03 -69.93 20.13
C GLY A 528 54.84 -69.55 18.90
N GLY A 529 56.08 -69.15 19.16
CA GLY A 529 57.13 -69.07 18.16
C GLY A 529 57.82 -70.42 17.93
N GLY A 530 58.51 -70.53 16.80
CA GLY A 530 59.57 -71.52 16.62
C GLY A 530 59.89 -71.85 15.16
N GLY A 531 61.10 -71.46 14.74
CA GLY A 531 61.96 -72.29 13.87
C GLY A 531 62.17 -71.81 12.43
N GLY A 532 63.42 -71.54 12.07
CA GLY A 532 63.89 -71.46 10.68
C GLY A 532 65.11 -70.58 10.50
N GLU A 533 66.30 -71.20 10.47
CA GLU A 533 67.58 -70.59 10.13
C GLU A 533 67.67 -70.15 8.65
N GLU A 534 68.63 -69.26 8.40
CA GLU A 534 69.36 -68.98 7.15
C GLU A 534 69.16 -67.61 6.47
N ASP A 535 70.20 -66.80 6.72
CA ASP A 535 70.99 -65.98 5.80
C ASP A 535 70.41 -64.72 5.10
N SER A 536 71.28 -63.71 5.13
CA SER A 536 71.39 -62.53 4.28
C SER A 536 70.61 -61.23 4.60
N ARG A 537 71.38 -60.31 5.20
CA ARG A 537 71.52 -58.87 4.87
C ARG A 537 70.40 -57.89 5.26
N SER A 538 70.63 -57.30 6.44
CA SER A 538 70.62 -55.85 6.73
C SER A 538 69.46 -54.98 6.21
N GLU A 539 68.42 -54.83 7.03
CA GLU A 539 67.78 -53.53 7.24
C GLU A 539 67.70 -53.24 8.75
N SER A 540 68.04 -52.01 9.11
CA SER A 540 68.19 -51.52 10.49
C SER A 540 66.92 -51.75 11.36
N PRO A 541 67.06 -52.12 12.65
CA PRO A 541 65.93 -52.44 13.56
C PRO A 541 65.05 -51.23 13.97
N ILE A 542 65.27 -50.06 13.37
CA ILE A 542 64.60 -48.80 13.72
C ILE A 542 63.37 -48.55 12.82
N THR A 543 63.38 -49.02 11.57
CA THR A 543 62.25 -48.87 10.63
C THR A 543 61.14 -49.89 10.89
N ALA A 544 61.48 -51.14 11.25
CA ALA A 544 60.51 -52.19 11.54
C ALA A 544 59.64 -51.88 12.78
N ARG A 545 60.24 -51.26 13.82
CA ARG A 545 59.54 -50.84 15.05
C ARG A 545 58.63 -49.63 14.82
N GLY A 546 59.09 -48.66 14.02
CA GLY A 546 58.28 -47.51 13.61
C GLY A 546 57.09 -47.90 12.72
N MET A 547 57.26 -48.88 11.82
CA MET A 547 56.16 -49.40 11.01
C MET A 547 55.17 -50.24 11.81
N THR A 548 55.60 -50.99 12.82
CA THR A 548 54.68 -51.71 13.72
C THR A 548 53.92 -50.76 14.65
N GLU A 549 54.54 -49.68 15.13
CA GLU A 549 53.83 -48.63 15.88
C GLU A 549 52.84 -47.84 15.00
N LEU A 550 53.22 -47.51 13.77
CA LEU A 550 52.32 -46.89 12.79
C LEU A 550 51.15 -47.82 12.43
N ALA A 551 51.41 -49.11 12.18
CA ALA A 551 50.36 -50.09 11.94
C ALA A 551 49.42 -50.21 13.16
N ARG A 552 49.95 -50.22 14.37
CA ARG A 552 49.16 -50.26 15.61
C ARG A 552 48.35 -48.97 15.85
N LEU A 553 48.88 -47.81 15.49
CA LEU A 553 48.18 -46.53 15.54
C LEU A 553 47.09 -46.45 14.46
N VAL A 554 47.35 -46.96 13.26
CA VAL A 554 46.37 -47.05 12.17
C VAL A 554 45.26 -48.02 12.53
N ASP A 555 45.57 -49.19 13.11
CA ASP A 555 44.56 -50.13 13.63
C ASP A 555 43.79 -49.53 14.81
N GLY A 556 44.46 -48.74 15.65
CA GLY A 556 43.83 -47.99 16.74
C GLY A 556 42.86 -46.93 16.23
N LEU A 557 43.25 -46.20 15.18
CA LEU A 557 42.40 -45.22 14.49
C LEU A 557 41.25 -45.90 13.75
N GLN A 558 41.49 -47.02 13.08
CA GLN A 558 40.43 -47.79 12.40
C GLN A 558 39.43 -48.36 13.41
N ARG A 559 39.88 -48.86 14.57
CA ARG A 559 38.99 -49.26 15.66
C ARG A 559 38.23 -48.08 16.28
N ALA A 560 38.88 -46.93 16.47
CA ALA A 560 38.22 -45.72 16.97
C ALA A 560 37.18 -45.18 15.98
N VAL A 561 37.47 -45.22 14.68
CA VAL A 561 36.54 -44.85 13.60
C VAL A 561 35.39 -45.87 13.53
N GLY A 562 35.66 -47.16 13.69
CA GLY A 562 34.63 -48.21 13.80
C GLY A 562 33.69 -47.95 14.97
N ALA A 563 34.23 -47.74 16.17
CA ALA A 563 33.45 -47.45 17.37
C ALA A 563 32.68 -46.12 17.28
N ALA A 564 33.26 -45.10 16.66
CA ALA A 564 32.55 -43.84 16.39
C ALA A 564 31.41 -44.05 15.39
N ARG A 565 31.62 -44.85 14.34
CA ARG A 565 30.59 -45.20 13.36
C ARG A 565 29.47 -46.03 14.00
N GLU A 566 29.78 -46.97 14.88
CA GLU A 566 28.80 -47.72 15.66
C GLU A 566 28.00 -46.84 16.62
N ARG A 567 28.59 -45.79 17.19
CA ARG A 567 27.85 -44.80 18.01
C ARG A 567 27.01 -43.83 17.18
N VAL A 568 27.49 -43.43 16.01
CA VAL A 568 26.80 -42.49 15.12
C VAL A 568 25.66 -43.17 14.36
N THR A 569 25.75 -44.46 14.07
CA THR A 569 24.72 -45.22 13.36
C THR A 569 23.34 -45.16 14.04
N PRO A 570 23.19 -45.47 15.34
CA PRO A 570 21.90 -45.37 16.03
C PRO A 570 21.41 -43.93 16.15
N LEU A 571 22.31 -42.94 16.35
CA LEU A 571 21.94 -41.52 16.33
C LEU A 571 21.43 -41.07 14.96
N SER A 572 22.03 -41.57 13.87
CA SER A 572 21.56 -41.30 12.50
C SER A 572 20.21 -41.96 12.22
N GLN A 573 19.96 -43.15 12.79
CA GLN A 573 18.68 -43.85 12.69
C GLN A 573 17.60 -43.14 13.51
N GLN A 574 17.92 -42.57 14.67
CA GLN A 574 17.02 -41.74 15.47
C GLN A 574 16.75 -40.36 14.84
N LEU A 575 17.69 -39.83 14.05
CA LEU A 575 17.52 -38.56 13.31
C LEU A 575 16.62 -38.69 12.07
N ARG A 576 16.46 -39.88 11.48
CA ARG A 576 15.54 -40.09 10.33
C ARG A 576 14.07 -39.77 10.66
N PRO A 577 13.44 -40.35 11.69
CA PRO A 577 12.05 -40.04 12.00
C PRO A 577 11.87 -38.57 12.44
N LEU A 578 12.88 -37.95 13.05
CA LEU A 578 12.83 -36.52 13.38
C LEU A 578 12.92 -35.63 12.13
N ARG A 579 13.72 -36.01 11.13
CA ARG A 579 13.79 -35.31 9.84
C ARG A 579 12.48 -35.46 9.06
N GLU A 580 11.90 -36.65 9.05
CA GLU A 580 10.57 -36.90 8.49
C GLU A 580 9.50 -36.08 9.21
N ARG A 581 9.55 -36.00 10.55
CA ARG A 581 8.60 -35.18 11.32
C ARG A 581 8.75 -33.68 11.06
N VAL A 582 9.97 -33.19 10.82
CA VAL A 582 10.20 -31.79 10.44
C VAL A 582 9.68 -31.51 9.03
N ILE A 583 9.78 -32.47 8.10
CA ILE A 583 9.20 -32.36 6.76
C ILE A 583 7.67 -32.36 6.85
N GLU A 584 7.07 -33.29 7.60
CA GLU A 584 5.62 -33.32 7.84
C GLU A 584 5.10 -32.03 8.48
N LEU A 585 5.81 -31.48 9.48
CA LEU A 585 5.42 -30.22 10.12
C LEU A 585 5.57 -29.02 9.18
N LYS A 586 6.55 -29.02 8.28
CA LYS A 586 6.68 -28.01 7.22
C LYS A 586 5.54 -28.12 6.21
N ASP A 587 5.23 -29.31 5.75
CA ASP A 587 4.13 -29.56 4.81
C ASP A 587 2.77 -29.22 5.45
N GLU A 588 2.57 -29.52 6.73
CA GLU A 588 1.40 -29.07 7.49
C GLU A 588 1.34 -27.54 7.64
N MET A 589 2.46 -26.87 7.91
CA MET A 589 2.51 -25.42 7.99
C MET A 589 2.19 -24.78 6.64
N ASP A 590 2.76 -25.29 5.56
CA ASP A 590 2.54 -24.76 4.22
C ASP A 590 1.12 -25.06 3.73
N SER A 591 0.58 -26.24 4.05
CA SER A 591 -0.84 -26.56 3.85
C SER A 591 -1.77 -25.64 4.65
N LYS A 592 -1.44 -25.33 5.92
CA LYS A 592 -2.20 -24.38 6.76
C LYS A 592 -2.08 -22.94 6.26
N LYS A 593 -0.94 -22.51 5.71
CA LYS A 593 -0.79 -21.21 5.03
C LYS A 593 -1.62 -21.15 3.75
N GLN A 594 -1.64 -22.23 2.96
CA GLN A 594 -2.39 -22.32 1.71
C GLN A 594 -3.90 -22.40 1.97
N CYS A 595 -4.33 -23.08 3.03
CA CYS A 595 -5.70 -23.04 3.54
C CYS A 595 -6.08 -21.65 4.05
N ARG A 596 -5.24 -20.97 4.85
CA ARG A 596 -5.50 -19.57 5.25
C ARG A 596 -5.63 -18.62 4.05
N CYS A 597 -4.87 -18.82 2.98
CA CYS A 597 -5.01 -18.05 1.74
C CYS A 597 -6.33 -18.35 1.01
N LYS A 598 -6.83 -19.59 1.06
CA LYS A 598 -8.14 -19.96 0.49
C LYS A 598 -9.31 -19.48 1.34
N THR A 599 -9.24 -19.60 2.68
CA THR A 599 -10.29 -19.14 3.61
C THR A 599 -10.36 -17.61 3.69
N GLY A 600 -9.23 -16.90 3.51
CA GLY A 600 -9.22 -15.45 3.35
C GLY A 600 -9.90 -14.98 2.07
N ARG A 601 -9.81 -15.75 0.97
CA ARG A 601 -10.56 -15.45 -0.26
C ARG A 601 -12.04 -15.79 -0.13
N THR A 602 -12.44 -16.89 0.52
CA THR A 602 -13.86 -17.22 0.68
C THR A 602 -14.60 -16.39 1.75
N GLN A 603 -13.94 -15.93 2.82
CA GLN A 603 -14.59 -15.00 3.78
C GLN A 603 -14.74 -13.58 3.23
N THR A 604 -13.84 -13.14 2.33
CA THR A 604 -14.00 -11.83 1.66
C THR A 604 -15.12 -11.89 0.60
N VAL A 605 -15.35 -13.04 -0.02
CA VAL A 605 -16.47 -13.23 -0.97
C VAL A 605 -17.81 -13.43 -0.25
N PHE A 606 -17.85 -14.07 0.93
CA PHE A 606 -19.10 -14.22 1.70
C PHE A 606 -19.54 -12.95 2.43
N PHE A 607 -18.63 -12.05 2.82
CA PHE A 607 -19.01 -10.75 3.39
C PHE A 607 -19.45 -9.71 2.34
N HIS A 608 -19.23 -9.96 1.05
CA HIS A 608 -19.75 -9.13 -0.05
C HIS A 608 -21.06 -9.63 -0.65
N ALA A 609 -21.52 -10.84 -0.32
CA ALA A 609 -22.78 -11.40 -0.81
C ALA A 609 -23.95 -11.25 0.19
N HIS A 610 -23.74 -10.63 1.34
CA HIS A 610 -24.78 -10.39 2.36
C HIS A 610 -25.03 -8.91 2.64
N ASN A 611 -24.54 -8.01 1.77
CA ASN A 611 -24.76 -6.58 1.83
C ASN A 611 -25.00 -5.98 0.43
N THR A 612 -25.85 -6.65 -0.33
CA THR A 612 -26.60 -6.15 -1.50
C THR A 612 -28.01 -6.69 -1.42
#